data_AF-A0A7M5WQI3-F1
#
_entry.id   AF-A0A7M5WQI3-F1
#
_cell.length_a   1.000
_cell.length_b   1.000
_cell.length_c   1.000
_cell.angle_alpha   90.00
_cell.angle_beta   90.00
_cell.angle_gamma   90.00
#
_symmetry.space_group_name_H-M   'P 1'
#
loop_
_entity.id
_entity.type
_entity.pdbx_description
1 polymer ?
#
loop_
_entity_poly.entity_id
_entity_poly.type
_entity_poly.pdbx_seq_one_letter_code
_entity_poly.pdbx_strand_id
1 'polypeptide(L)'
;MPSESKKKSVSEKWEEFCNETSCHGFNQAFTSKSLGRRVFWCFWLVGMIGLAAYLFYGVIGQYASNEFNVSKEIRFDLEEVDFPRVTICNTNPSSNTKLQKIGYPGDEKELLTFYQEIRGKVVNMSSPTTKNVLNHFYSKNLNTTHEIISALEIGKEEMFNDPFLNTAVPYRCQFDGKRCGVDQFTETYSERSGKCVVFSNDNKVVLKSKTESNGLQLIMNLHGDERLENQALFNGLVVFIHPHQQMWASALAKKVYITPGTINNIQVSISKLQALPPPYSPKCGTKDFEIMDNTYTYSENLCITDCLAKQYYESCKCLPSHLIMFKR
;
A
#
# COMPACT_ATOMS: atom_id res chain seq x y z
N MET A 1 40.26 -35.18 70.99
CA MET A 1 40.49 -36.22 69.97
C MET A 1 39.58 -35.93 68.79
N PRO A 2 40.07 -35.46 67.64
CA PRO A 2 39.30 -35.47 66.41
C PRO A 2 39.39 -36.87 65.80
N SER A 3 38.24 -37.49 65.52
CA SER A 3 38.17 -38.78 64.83
C SER A 3 38.67 -38.65 63.39
N GLU A 4 39.71 -39.38 63.03
CA GLU A 4 40.16 -39.52 61.63
C GLU A 4 39.02 -40.07 60.77
N SER A 5 38.54 -39.27 59.80
CA SER A 5 37.57 -39.78 58.82
C SER A 5 38.28 -40.77 57.90
N LYS A 6 37.95 -42.07 58.01
CA LYS A 6 38.41 -43.09 57.04
C LYS A 6 38.06 -42.62 55.62
N LYS A 7 39.05 -42.58 54.73
CA LYS A 7 38.83 -42.26 53.31
C LYS A 7 37.95 -43.34 52.68
N LYS A 8 36.74 -42.96 52.26
CA LYS A 8 35.81 -43.85 51.53
C LYS A 8 36.46 -44.38 50.26
N SER A 9 36.23 -45.65 49.97
CA SER A 9 36.66 -46.30 48.73
C SER A 9 35.91 -45.72 47.52
N VAL A 10 36.46 -45.86 46.32
CA VAL A 10 35.81 -45.38 45.08
C VAL A 10 34.45 -46.05 44.88
N SER A 11 34.31 -47.33 45.26
CA SER A 11 33.05 -48.06 45.16
C SER A 11 32.01 -47.54 46.15
N GLU A 12 32.42 -47.20 47.37
CA GLU A 12 31.51 -46.65 48.39
C GLU A 12 30.98 -45.27 47.98
N LYS A 13 31.85 -44.43 47.38
CA LYS A 13 31.45 -43.14 46.83
C LYS A 13 30.49 -43.28 45.65
N TRP A 14 30.68 -44.30 44.82
CA TRP A 14 29.81 -44.57 43.68
C TRP A 14 28.42 -45.06 44.11
N GLU A 15 28.35 -45.97 45.09
CA GLU A 15 27.08 -46.42 45.65
C GLU A 15 26.32 -45.30 46.37
N GLU A 16 27.02 -44.47 47.15
CA GLU A 16 26.44 -43.27 47.78
C GLU A 16 25.85 -42.34 46.71
N PHE A 17 26.60 -42.03 45.65
CA PHE A 17 26.10 -41.24 44.53
C PHE A 17 24.86 -41.85 43.85
N CYS A 18 24.89 -43.16 43.55
CA CYS A 18 23.73 -43.84 42.94
C CYS A 18 22.51 -43.88 43.86
N ASN A 19 22.70 -43.81 45.18
CA ASN A 19 21.62 -43.78 46.16
C ASN A 19 21.06 -42.36 46.37
N GLU A 20 21.91 -41.34 46.28
CA GLU A 20 21.55 -39.93 46.53
C GLU A 20 21.11 -39.19 45.27
N THR A 21 21.44 -39.69 44.07
CA THR A 21 21.07 -39.03 42.81
C THR A 21 19.56 -38.98 42.61
N SER A 22 19.07 -37.85 42.08
CA SER A 22 17.69 -37.68 41.64
C SER A 22 17.40 -38.38 40.31
N CYS A 23 18.40 -38.95 39.65
CA CYS A 23 18.22 -39.69 38.41
C CYS A 23 17.46 -41.00 38.67
N HIS A 24 16.16 -41.00 38.37
CA HIS A 24 15.31 -42.17 38.54
C HIS A 24 15.87 -43.39 37.78
N GLY A 25 15.90 -44.55 38.45
CA GLY A 25 16.39 -45.80 37.89
C GLY A 25 17.90 -46.04 38.02
N PHE A 26 18.73 -45.03 38.33
CA PHE A 26 20.18 -45.21 38.51
C PHE A 26 20.51 -46.13 39.69
N ASN A 27 19.86 -45.90 40.84
CA ASN A 27 19.99 -46.77 42.01
C ASN A 27 19.71 -48.24 41.61
N GLN A 28 18.57 -48.49 40.96
CA GLN A 28 18.16 -49.83 40.60
C GLN A 28 19.05 -50.48 39.53
N ALA A 29 19.61 -49.70 38.60
CA ALA A 29 20.50 -50.16 37.55
C ALA A 29 21.88 -50.57 38.09
N PHE A 30 22.42 -49.85 39.09
CA PHE A 30 23.81 -50.02 39.53
C PHE A 30 24.00 -50.66 40.91
N THR A 31 23.03 -50.55 41.84
CA THR A 31 23.16 -51.07 43.22
C THR A 31 22.43 -52.40 43.45
N SER A 32 21.46 -52.77 42.60
CA SER A 32 20.68 -54.01 42.74
C SER A 32 21.55 -55.26 42.86
N LYS A 33 21.19 -56.26 43.69
CA LYS A 33 22.01 -57.48 43.83
C LYS A 33 21.87 -58.49 42.66
N SER A 34 20.76 -58.45 41.92
CA SER A 34 20.49 -59.37 40.81
C SER A 34 20.94 -58.79 39.48
N LEU A 35 21.74 -59.57 38.72
CA LEU A 35 22.21 -59.19 37.38
C LEU A 35 21.04 -58.94 36.42
N GLY A 36 20.02 -59.78 36.43
CA GLY A 36 18.84 -59.63 35.57
C GLY A 36 18.08 -58.33 35.85
N ARG A 37 17.97 -57.92 37.13
CA ARG A 37 17.37 -56.65 37.51
C ARG A 37 18.20 -55.46 37.03
N ARG A 38 19.53 -55.52 37.16
CA ARG A 38 20.43 -54.48 36.63
C ARG A 38 20.27 -54.32 35.12
N VAL A 39 20.29 -55.43 34.37
CA VAL A 39 20.12 -55.41 32.90
C VAL A 39 18.77 -54.81 32.49
N PHE A 40 17.68 -55.21 33.15
CA PHE A 40 16.35 -54.66 32.89
C PHE A 40 16.30 -53.14 33.10
N TRP A 41 16.80 -52.66 34.25
CA TRP A 41 16.81 -51.23 34.56
C TRP A 41 17.77 -50.44 33.65
N CYS A 42 18.93 -51.00 33.28
CA CYS A 42 19.82 -50.39 32.29
C CYS A 42 19.14 -50.25 30.92
N PHE A 43 18.46 -51.31 30.43
CA PHE A 43 17.71 -51.25 29.17
C PHE A 43 16.62 -50.16 29.21
N TRP A 44 15.85 -50.12 30.29
CA TRP A 44 14.79 -49.12 30.46
C TRP A 44 15.37 -47.70 30.53
N LEU A 45 16.47 -47.51 31.25
CA LEU A 45 17.14 -46.23 31.40
C LEU A 45 17.70 -45.72 30.06
N VAL A 46 18.35 -46.58 29.30
CA VAL A 46 18.81 -46.26 27.94
C VAL A 46 17.63 -45.94 27.02
N GLY A 47 16.55 -46.72 27.09
CA GLY A 47 15.33 -46.47 26.32
C GLY A 47 14.67 -45.11 26.63
N MET A 48 14.55 -44.76 27.92
CA MET A 48 13.98 -43.48 28.35
C MET A 48 14.88 -42.30 27.96
N ILE A 49 16.21 -42.45 28.06
CA ILE A 49 17.16 -41.42 27.59
C ILE A 49 17.03 -41.25 26.07
N GLY A 50 16.94 -42.35 25.31
CA GLY A 50 16.75 -42.31 23.86
C GLY A 50 15.45 -41.62 23.45
N LEU A 51 14.33 -41.95 24.11
CA LEU A 51 13.04 -41.30 23.86
C LEU A 51 13.08 -39.82 24.24
N ALA A 52 13.68 -39.47 25.39
CA ALA A 52 13.83 -38.08 25.81
C ALA A 52 14.67 -37.29 24.80
N ALA A 53 15.79 -37.85 24.30
CA ALA A 53 16.60 -37.22 23.27
C ALA A 53 15.82 -37.03 21.95
N TYR A 54 15.02 -38.02 21.55
CA TYR A 54 14.16 -37.91 20.37
C TYR A 54 13.11 -36.80 20.51
N LEU A 55 12.40 -36.75 21.64
CA LEU A 55 11.41 -35.70 21.91
C LEU A 55 12.07 -34.33 22.01
N PHE A 56 13.22 -34.23 22.67
CA PHE A 56 13.97 -32.98 22.79
C PHE A 56 14.46 -32.47 21.44
N TYR A 57 14.95 -33.36 20.57
CA TYR A 57 15.27 -33.02 19.19
C TYR A 57 14.06 -32.48 18.43
N GLY A 58 12.88 -33.11 18.60
CA GLY A 58 11.63 -32.62 18.02
C GLY A 58 11.24 -31.21 18.50
N VAL A 59 11.33 -30.96 19.80
CA VAL A 59 11.02 -29.64 20.40
C VAL A 59 12.00 -28.58 19.93
N ILE A 60 13.31 -28.89 19.88
CA ILE A 60 14.31 -27.95 19.34
C ILE A 60 14.03 -27.66 17.87
N GLY A 61 13.71 -28.69 17.07
CA GLY A 61 13.36 -28.52 15.66
C GLY A 61 12.18 -27.60 15.46
N GLN A 62 11.12 -27.76 16.27
CA GLN A 62 9.94 -26.90 16.23
C GLN A 62 10.23 -25.47 16.70
N TYR A 63 11.05 -25.29 17.74
CA TYR A 63 11.47 -23.97 18.17
C TYR A 63 12.31 -23.26 17.09
N ALA A 64 13.22 -23.99 16.44
CA ALA A 64 14.11 -23.48 15.39
C ALA A 64 13.38 -23.19 14.06
N SER A 65 12.20 -23.79 13.82
CA SER A 65 11.42 -23.51 12.60
C SER A 65 10.83 -22.10 12.58
N ASN A 66 10.81 -21.39 13.72
CA ASN A 66 10.20 -20.06 13.87
C ASN A 66 8.73 -20.03 13.40
N GLU A 67 8.01 -21.13 13.60
CA GLU A 67 6.57 -21.16 13.36
C GLU A 67 5.83 -20.29 14.39
N PHE A 68 4.81 -19.58 13.94
CA PHE A 68 3.99 -18.71 14.78
C PHE A 68 2.51 -18.88 14.45
N ASN A 69 1.66 -18.62 15.44
CA ASN A 69 0.22 -18.64 15.27
C ASN A 69 -0.31 -17.24 15.00
N VAL A 70 -1.26 -17.11 14.07
CA VAL A 70 -1.94 -15.85 13.79
C VAL A 70 -3.12 -15.70 14.74
N SER A 71 -3.05 -14.75 15.66
CA SER A 71 -4.19 -14.35 16.48
C SER A 71 -5.04 -13.31 15.73
N LYS A 72 -6.36 -13.49 15.80
CA LYS A 72 -7.34 -12.52 15.29
C LYS A 72 -8.14 -12.00 16.47
N GLU A 73 -8.08 -10.69 16.69
CA GLU A 73 -8.87 -10.02 17.69
C GLU A 73 -9.84 -9.08 16.97
N ILE A 74 -11.14 -9.28 17.16
CA ILE A 74 -12.16 -8.37 16.64
C ILE A 74 -12.48 -7.39 17.75
N ARG A 75 -12.02 -6.14 17.59
CA ARG A 75 -12.34 -5.05 18.52
C ARG A 75 -13.54 -4.28 18.01
N PHE A 76 -14.64 -4.34 18.76
CA PHE A 76 -15.84 -3.56 18.49
C PHE A 76 -15.80 -2.17 19.16
N ASP A 77 -14.96 -2.03 20.19
CA ASP A 77 -14.85 -0.87 21.08
C ASP A 77 -13.81 0.15 20.62
N LEU A 78 -13.63 0.31 19.31
CA LEU A 78 -12.87 1.44 18.80
C LEU A 78 -13.76 2.68 18.94
N GLU A 79 -13.72 3.31 20.11
CA GLU A 79 -14.41 4.57 20.38
C GLU A 79 -13.95 5.66 19.41
N GLU A 80 -12.72 5.56 18.89
CA GLU A 80 -12.06 6.54 18.02
C GLU A 80 -11.43 5.87 16.79
N VAL A 81 -12.11 5.96 15.64
CA VAL A 81 -11.58 5.52 14.34
C VAL A 81 -11.50 6.72 13.41
N ASP A 82 -10.30 6.99 12.89
CA ASP A 82 -10.08 8.02 11.87
C ASP A 82 -10.81 7.65 10.58
N PHE A 83 -11.57 8.60 10.03
CA PHE A 83 -12.17 8.42 8.71
C PHE A 83 -11.06 8.31 7.64
N PRO A 84 -11.11 7.30 6.75
CA PRO A 84 -10.08 7.11 5.73
C PRO A 84 -10.12 8.22 4.68
N ARG A 85 -9.02 8.38 3.93
CA ARG A 85 -9.03 9.22 2.73
C ARG A 85 -9.74 8.49 1.60
N VAL A 86 -10.49 9.25 0.80
CA VAL A 86 -11.26 8.71 -0.33
C VAL A 86 -10.81 9.42 -1.59
N THR A 87 -10.06 8.72 -2.44
CA THR A 87 -9.63 9.23 -3.75
C THR A 87 -10.63 8.80 -4.82
N ILE A 88 -11.12 9.76 -5.60
CA ILE A 88 -12.17 9.57 -6.59
C ILE A 88 -11.66 10.06 -7.94
N CYS A 89 -11.74 9.18 -8.93
CA CYS A 89 -11.23 9.41 -10.27
C CYS A 89 -12.36 9.21 -11.28
N ASN A 90 -12.48 10.13 -12.26
CA ASN A 90 -13.31 9.89 -13.44
C ASN A 90 -12.62 8.84 -14.31
N THR A 91 -13.37 7.89 -14.88
CA THR A 91 -12.79 6.96 -15.88
C THR A 91 -12.56 7.63 -17.23
N ASN A 92 -13.20 8.77 -17.48
CA ASN A 92 -12.91 9.63 -18.61
C ASN A 92 -11.78 10.60 -18.23
N PRO A 93 -10.55 10.43 -18.73
CA PRO A 93 -9.43 11.26 -18.31
C PRO A 93 -9.47 12.66 -18.93
N SER A 94 -10.08 12.82 -20.12
CA SER A 94 -10.04 14.05 -20.91
C SER A 94 -11.43 14.45 -21.40
N SER A 95 -11.67 15.76 -21.49
CA SER A 95 -12.91 16.32 -21.99
C SER A 95 -12.86 16.49 -23.51
N ASN A 96 -13.77 15.84 -24.23
CA ASN A 96 -13.87 15.91 -25.69
C ASN A 96 -14.07 17.37 -26.16
N THR A 97 -14.98 18.12 -25.54
CA THR A 97 -15.24 19.51 -25.90
C THR A 97 -14.01 20.39 -25.73
N LYS A 98 -13.23 20.18 -24.66
CA LYS A 98 -12.01 20.95 -24.41
C LYS A 98 -10.91 20.59 -25.41
N LEU A 99 -10.81 19.33 -25.80
CA LEU A 99 -9.87 18.89 -26.85
C LEU A 99 -10.26 19.43 -28.24
N GLN A 100 -11.54 19.44 -28.58
CA GLN A 100 -12.01 20.01 -29.85
C GLN A 100 -11.67 21.51 -29.96
N LYS A 101 -11.75 22.27 -28.87
CA LYS A 101 -11.39 23.70 -28.83
C LYS A 101 -9.94 23.98 -29.21
N ILE A 102 -9.04 23.02 -29.02
CA ILE A 102 -7.62 23.15 -29.41
C ILE A 102 -7.28 22.44 -30.72
N GLY A 103 -8.29 22.02 -31.47
CA GLY A 103 -8.14 21.43 -32.81
C GLY A 103 -7.87 19.92 -32.80
N TYR A 104 -8.22 19.19 -31.73
CA TYR A 104 -8.18 17.73 -31.76
C TYR A 104 -9.17 17.18 -32.79
N PRO A 105 -8.73 16.34 -33.75
CA PRO A 105 -9.56 15.86 -34.87
C PRO A 105 -10.66 14.86 -34.48
N GLY A 106 -10.65 14.35 -33.24
CA GLY A 106 -11.68 13.43 -32.74
C GLY A 106 -11.37 11.94 -32.92
N ASP A 107 -10.23 11.56 -33.49
CA ASP A 107 -9.79 10.16 -33.63
C ASP A 107 -8.80 9.77 -32.53
N GLU A 108 -9.10 8.73 -31.76
CA GLU A 108 -8.26 8.21 -30.68
C GLU A 108 -6.86 7.81 -31.15
N LYS A 109 -6.73 7.20 -32.34
CA LYS A 109 -5.42 6.81 -32.89
C LYS A 109 -4.53 8.02 -33.10
N GLU A 110 -5.15 9.18 -33.28
CA GLU A 110 -4.48 10.45 -33.44
C GLU A 110 -4.32 11.20 -32.12
N LEU A 111 -4.88 10.74 -30.99
CA LEU A 111 -4.78 11.45 -29.71
C LEU A 111 -3.35 11.46 -29.16
N LEU A 112 -2.67 10.31 -29.16
CA LEU A 112 -1.27 10.25 -28.73
C LEU A 112 -0.37 11.05 -29.68
N THR A 113 -0.61 10.94 -30.99
CA THR A 113 0.08 11.72 -32.02
C THR A 113 -0.18 13.22 -31.84
N PHE A 114 -1.40 13.62 -31.55
CA PHE A 114 -1.83 14.99 -31.28
C PHE A 114 -1.14 15.53 -30.02
N TYR A 115 -1.11 14.78 -28.92
CA TYR A 115 -0.36 15.16 -27.72
C TYR A 115 1.14 15.27 -27.99
N GLN A 116 1.73 14.33 -28.75
CA GLN A 116 3.15 14.37 -29.13
C GLN A 116 3.47 15.56 -30.05
N GLU A 117 2.57 15.89 -30.98
CA GLU A 117 2.71 17.04 -31.86
C GLU A 117 2.62 18.36 -31.07
N ILE A 118 1.61 18.50 -30.21
CA ILE A 118 1.48 19.67 -29.34
C ILE A 118 2.72 19.79 -28.45
N ARG A 119 3.18 18.70 -27.83
CA ARG A 119 4.39 18.69 -26.99
C ARG A 119 5.64 19.05 -27.80
N GLY A 120 5.84 18.48 -28.98
CA GLY A 120 6.98 18.80 -29.85
C GLY A 120 6.97 20.26 -30.31
N LYS A 121 5.77 20.81 -30.58
CA LYS A 121 5.57 22.23 -30.92
C LYS A 121 5.85 23.15 -29.72
N VAL A 122 5.50 22.75 -28.50
CA VAL A 122 5.77 23.49 -27.24
C VAL A 122 7.25 23.49 -26.87
N VAL A 123 7.94 22.34 -26.97
CA VAL A 123 9.38 22.23 -26.69
C VAL A 123 10.21 23.04 -27.70
N ASN A 124 9.77 23.14 -28.95
CA ASN A 124 10.42 23.97 -29.97
C ASN A 124 10.01 25.46 -29.92
N MET A 125 9.05 25.83 -29.05
CA MET A 125 8.59 27.22 -28.89
C MET A 125 9.55 28.07 -28.05
N SER A 126 10.61 27.50 -27.47
CA SER A 126 11.73 28.25 -26.91
C SER A 126 12.68 28.83 -27.97
N SER A 127 12.41 28.63 -29.26
CA SER A 127 13.13 29.26 -30.38
C SER A 127 12.29 30.35 -31.08
N PRO A 128 12.83 31.57 -31.32
CA PRO A 128 12.14 32.66 -32.03
C PRO A 128 11.66 32.31 -33.45
N THR A 129 12.24 31.29 -34.07
CA THR A 129 11.96 30.86 -35.45
C THR A 129 10.62 30.14 -35.62
N THR A 130 10.05 29.57 -34.56
CA THR A 130 8.81 28.77 -34.62
C THR A 130 7.55 29.62 -34.87
N LYS A 131 7.63 30.93 -34.59
CA LYS A 131 6.53 31.90 -34.79
C LYS A 131 6.08 32.03 -36.25
N ASN A 132 6.99 31.80 -37.20
CA ASN A 132 6.72 31.94 -38.64
C ASN A 132 6.10 30.68 -39.26
N VAL A 133 6.34 29.50 -38.70
CA VAL A 133 5.76 28.23 -39.16
C VAL A 133 4.28 28.14 -38.75
N LEU A 134 3.92 28.70 -37.59
CA LEU A 134 2.55 28.76 -37.08
C LEU A 134 1.61 29.54 -38.01
N ASN A 135 2.08 30.65 -38.59
CA ASN A 135 1.30 31.47 -39.53
C ASN A 135 1.02 30.78 -40.87
N HIS A 136 1.81 29.77 -41.26
CA HIS A 136 1.61 29.05 -42.52
C HIS A 136 0.55 27.96 -42.41
N PHE A 137 0.38 27.34 -41.24
CA PHE A 137 -0.57 26.23 -41.04
C PHE A 137 -1.95 26.67 -40.51
N TYR A 138 -2.03 27.77 -39.76
CA TYR A 138 -3.28 28.23 -39.14
C TYR A 138 -4.05 29.28 -39.95
N SER A 139 -3.74 29.47 -41.24
CA SER A 139 -4.43 30.45 -42.09
C SER A 139 -5.87 30.06 -42.47
N LYS A 140 -6.41 28.96 -41.93
CA LYS A 140 -7.81 28.57 -42.08
C LYS A 140 -8.44 28.32 -40.70
N ASN A 141 -9.10 29.36 -40.20
CA ASN A 141 -10.16 29.32 -39.19
C ASN A 141 -9.78 29.05 -37.71
N LEU A 142 -8.89 29.86 -37.13
CA LEU A 142 -8.93 30.13 -35.68
C LEU A 142 -8.70 31.62 -35.42
N ASN A 143 -9.81 32.37 -35.30
CA ASN A 143 -9.81 33.79 -34.94
C ASN A 143 -9.60 33.97 -33.44
N THR A 144 -8.47 33.53 -32.87
CA THR A 144 -8.03 33.92 -31.52
C THR A 144 -6.67 33.31 -31.21
N THR A 145 -5.61 33.96 -31.71
CA THR A 145 -4.22 33.69 -31.28
C THR A 145 -4.07 33.78 -29.75
N HIS A 146 -4.96 34.53 -29.09
CA HIS A 146 -5.08 34.65 -27.63
C HIS A 146 -5.51 33.36 -26.92
N GLU A 147 -6.43 32.57 -27.50
CA GLU A 147 -6.92 31.33 -26.87
C GLU A 147 -5.84 30.24 -26.91
N ILE A 148 -5.09 30.18 -28.01
CA ILE A 148 -3.95 29.27 -28.17
C ILE A 148 -2.81 29.68 -27.22
N ILE A 149 -2.49 30.97 -27.09
CA ILE A 149 -1.48 31.45 -26.13
C ILE A 149 -1.91 31.15 -24.68
N SER A 150 -3.18 31.33 -24.33
CA SER A 150 -3.69 30.95 -23.00
C SER A 150 -3.65 29.45 -22.74
N ALA A 151 -3.85 28.61 -23.77
CA ALA A 151 -3.68 27.16 -23.68
C ALA A 151 -2.19 26.74 -23.58
N LEU A 152 -1.27 27.59 -24.06
CA LEU A 152 0.18 27.36 -24.09
C LEU A 152 0.92 27.93 -22.86
N GLU A 153 0.44 29.01 -22.23
CA GLU A 153 0.97 29.56 -20.97
C GLU A 153 0.78 28.59 -19.79
N ILE A 154 -0.24 27.73 -19.85
CA ILE A 154 -0.47 26.63 -18.90
C ILE A 154 0.69 25.60 -18.93
N GLY A 155 1.42 25.50 -20.04
CA GLY A 155 2.44 24.47 -20.26
C GLY A 155 3.82 24.71 -19.62
N LYS A 156 4.08 25.86 -18.99
CA LYS A 156 5.43 26.18 -18.45
C LYS A 156 5.59 26.01 -16.93
N GLU A 157 4.53 26.13 -16.14
CA GLU A 157 4.58 25.85 -14.69
C GLU A 157 3.42 24.99 -14.17
N GLU A 158 2.37 24.76 -14.97
CA GLU A 158 1.19 24.02 -14.51
C GLU A 158 0.73 22.96 -15.51
N MET A 159 1.54 21.91 -15.68
CA MET A 159 1.00 20.60 -16.09
C MET A 159 -0.04 20.05 -15.06
N PHE A 160 -0.17 20.74 -13.92
CA PHE A 160 -1.10 20.48 -12.82
C PHE A 160 -2.48 21.12 -13.02
N ASN A 161 -2.62 22.21 -13.78
CA ASN A 161 -3.93 22.77 -14.14
C ASN A 161 -4.26 22.49 -15.60
N ASP A 162 -4.06 21.23 -16.03
CA ASP A 162 -4.41 20.81 -17.39
C ASP A 162 -5.91 21.08 -17.63
N PRO A 163 -6.26 22.06 -18.50
CA PRO A 163 -7.63 22.42 -18.74
C PRO A 163 -8.36 21.26 -19.39
N PHE A 164 -7.68 20.35 -20.10
CA PHE A 164 -8.26 19.25 -20.86
C PHE A 164 -8.71 18.08 -19.98
N LEU A 165 -8.20 17.95 -18.76
CA LEU A 165 -8.56 16.84 -17.88
C LEU A 165 -10.00 16.97 -17.37
N ASN A 166 -10.70 15.84 -17.34
CA ASN A 166 -12.04 15.75 -16.80
C ASN A 166 -11.95 15.32 -15.33
N THR A 167 -12.28 16.23 -14.42
CA THR A 167 -12.20 15.97 -12.98
C THR A 167 -13.58 15.59 -12.47
N ALA A 168 -13.67 14.50 -11.72
CA ALA A 168 -14.91 14.15 -11.02
C ALA A 168 -15.15 15.15 -9.88
N VAL A 169 -15.96 16.18 -10.13
CA VAL A 169 -16.32 17.18 -9.11
C VAL A 169 -17.65 16.77 -8.44
N PRO A 170 -17.72 16.76 -7.10
CA PRO A 170 -18.98 16.50 -6.41
C PRO A 170 -19.96 17.65 -6.63
N TYR A 171 -21.13 17.32 -7.18
CA TYR A 171 -22.29 18.23 -7.23
C TYR A 171 -22.87 18.49 -5.84
N ARG A 172 -22.87 17.46 -4.99
CA ARG A 172 -23.26 17.56 -3.58
C ARG A 172 -22.31 16.73 -2.73
N CYS A 173 -21.89 17.27 -1.59
CA CYS A 173 -21.12 16.56 -0.59
C CYS A 173 -21.70 16.77 0.80
N GLN A 174 -21.84 15.69 1.55
CA GLN A 174 -22.16 15.70 2.97
C GLN A 174 -21.23 14.73 3.70
N PHE A 175 -20.69 15.15 4.84
CA PHE A 175 -19.91 14.32 5.74
C PHE A 175 -20.46 14.50 7.15
N ASP A 176 -20.84 13.41 7.80
CA ASP A 176 -21.41 13.42 9.16
C ASP A 176 -22.57 14.41 9.31
N GLY A 177 -23.52 14.34 8.36
CA GLY A 177 -24.67 15.24 8.30
C GLY A 177 -24.37 16.71 7.93
N LYS A 178 -23.11 17.12 7.76
CA LYS A 178 -22.70 18.50 7.44
C LYS A 178 -22.22 18.64 6.01
N ARG A 179 -22.45 19.81 5.39
CA ARG A 179 -21.90 20.10 4.07
C ARG A 179 -20.37 20.14 4.12
N CYS A 180 -19.73 19.53 3.14
CA CYS A 180 -18.27 19.51 3.05
C CYS A 180 -17.72 20.87 2.62
N GLY A 181 -16.54 21.23 3.12
CA GLY A 181 -15.76 22.38 2.67
C GLY A 181 -14.92 22.07 1.43
N VAL A 182 -14.54 23.10 0.68
CA VAL A 182 -13.66 22.97 -0.49
C VAL A 182 -12.24 22.58 -0.08
N ASP A 183 -11.81 23.02 1.11
CA ASP A 183 -10.55 22.70 1.76
C ASP A 183 -10.39 21.21 2.11
N GLN A 184 -11.49 20.46 2.16
CA GLN A 184 -11.48 19.01 2.40
C GLN A 184 -11.15 18.19 1.14
N PHE A 185 -10.98 18.85 -0.01
CA PHE A 185 -10.66 18.21 -1.28
C PHE A 185 -9.31 18.68 -1.80
N THR A 186 -8.41 17.72 -2.06
CA THR A 186 -7.11 17.98 -2.70
C THR A 186 -7.01 17.26 -4.03
N GLU A 187 -6.43 17.91 -5.03
CA GLU A 187 -6.25 17.32 -6.35
C GLU A 187 -5.07 16.34 -6.39
N THR A 188 -5.18 15.33 -7.24
CA THR A 188 -4.12 14.33 -7.45
C THR A 188 -4.25 13.66 -8.82
N TYR A 189 -3.32 12.77 -9.18
CA TYR A 189 -3.29 12.17 -10.51
C TYR A 189 -3.15 10.66 -10.45
N SER A 190 -3.90 9.99 -11.34
CA SER A 190 -3.79 8.57 -11.61
C SER A 190 -3.25 8.36 -13.02
N GLU A 191 -2.47 7.29 -13.21
CA GLU A 191 -1.94 6.88 -14.51
C GLU A 191 -3.03 6.77 -15.59
N ARG A 192 -4.17 6.16 -15.25
CA ARG A 192 -5.23 5.85 -16.23
C ARG A 192 -6.36 6.86 -16.26
N SER A 193 -6.67 7.47 -15.12
CA SER A 193 -7.82 8.36 -14.98
C SER A 193 -7.45 9.84 -15.08
N GLY A 194 -6.18 10.20 -15.19
CA GLY A 194 -5.76 11.59 -15.19
C GLY A 194 -6.06 12.24 -13.83
N LYS A 195 -6.78 13.35 -13.84
CA LYS A 195 -7.04 14.17 -12.65
C LYS A 195 -8.11 13.54 -11.74
N CYS A 196 -7.77 13.38 -10.47
CA CYS A 196 -8.61 12.83 -9.42
C CYS A 196 -8.71 13.81 -8.25
N VAL A 197 -9.72 13.61 -7.40
CA VAL A 197 -9.91 14.39 -6.17
C VAL A 197 -9.79 13.46 -4.97
N VAL A 198 -9.15 13.94 -3.90
CA VAL A 198 -9.04 13.22 -2.64
C VAL A 198 -9.82 13.96 -1.57
N PHE A 199 -10.84 13.32 -1.04
CA PHE A 199 -11.50 13.78 0.17
C PHE A 199 -10.66 13.37 1.39
N SER A 200 -10.34 14.34 2.23
CA SER A 200 -9.73 14.14 3.55
C SER A 200 -10.42 15.03 4.57
N ASN A 201 -10.56 14.54 5.79
CA ASN A 201 -10.96 15.37 6.91
C ASN A 201 -9.87 15.29 7.97
N ASP A 202 -8.95 16.25 7.92
CA ASP A 202 -7.74 16.27 8.77
C ASP A 202 -8.06 16.54 10.25
N ASN A 203 -9.24 17.10 10.52
CA ASN A 203 -9.87 17.05 11.82
C ASN A 203 -10.32 15.61 12.05
N LYS A 204 -9.51 14.82 12.77
CA LYS A 204 -9.76 13.42 13.20
C LYS A 204 -11.16 13.24 13.80
N VAL A 205 -12.18 13.17 12.95
CA VAL A 205 -13.56 12.95 13.37
C VAL A 205 -13.66 11.46 13.66
N VAL A 206 -13.60 11.20 14.95
CA VAL A 206 -14.04 9.97 15.58
C VAL A 206 -15.49 9.71 15.20
N LEU A 207 -15.73 8.68 14.40
CA LEU A 207 -17.09 8.22 14.15
C LEU A 207 -17.68 7.60 15.42
N LYS A 208 -18.46 8.39 16.16
CA LYS A 208 -19.14 7.94 17.39
C LYS A 208 -20.31 6.98 17.14
N SER A 209 -20.80 6.87 15.91
CA SER A 209 -21.91 5.98 15.54
C SER A 209 -21.82 5.49 14.10
N LYS A 210 -22.11 4.20 13.89
CA LYS A 210 -22.00 3.47 12.63
C LYS A 210 -23.33 3.50 11.87
N THR A 211 -23.70 4.64 11.30
CA THR A 211 -24.88 4.77 10.43
C THR A 211 -24.49 5.34 9.07
N GLU A 212 -25.31 5.08 8.04
CA GLU A 212 -25.10 5.63 6.68
C GLU A 212 -25.08 7.18 6.65
N SER A 213 -25.75 7.83 7.61
CA SER A 213 -25.77 9.29 7.79
C SER A 213 -24.46 9.88 8.31
N ASN A 214 -23.63 9.06 8.97
CA ASN A 214 -22.40 9.51 9.63
C ASN A 214 -21.16 9.30 8.75
N GLY A 215 -21.35 8.90 7.48
CA GLY A 215 -20.29 8.70 6.50
C GLY A 215 -20.14 9.85 5.52
N LEU A 216 -19.35 9.61 4.47
CA LEU A 216 -19.22 10.49 3.31
C LEU A 216 -20.32 10.16 2.30
N GLN A 217 -21.09 11.16 1.91
CA GLN A 217 -22.14 11.08 0.90
C GLN A 217 -21.86 12.05 -0.24
N LEU A 218 -21.82 11.52 -1.46
CA LEU A 218 -21.46 12.27 -2.65
C LEU A 218 -22.51 12.08 -3.74
N ILE A 219 -22.86 13.17 -4.40
CA ILE A 219 -23.54 13.14 -5.71
C ILE A 219 -22.52 13.69 -6.70
N MET A 220 -22.14 12.87 -7.68
CA MET A 220 -21.09 13.19 -8.65
C MET A 220 -21.71 13.38 -10.03
N ASN A 221 -21.22 14.36 -10.79
CA ASN A 221 -21.47 14.42 -12.22
C ASN A 221 -20.28 13.81 -12.96
N LEU A 222 -20.54 12.85 -13.85
CA LEU A 222 -19.49 12.18 -14.63
C LEU A 222 -19.19 12.87 -15.96
N HIS A 223 -20.04 13.81 -16.39
CA HIS A 223 -19.92 14.47 -17.69
C HIS A 223 -19.74 13.46 -18.83
N GLY A 224 -20.66 12.48 -18.89
CA GLY A 224 -20.59 11.38 -19.87
C GLY A 224 -20.73 11.83 -21.33
N ASP A 225 -21.28 13.02 -21.54
CA ASP A 225 -21.35 13.74 -22.81
C ASP A 225 -19.99 14.27 -23.28
N GLU A 226 -19.05 14.53 -22.36
CA GLU A 226 -17.69 14.96 -22.67
C GLU A 226 -16.74 13.78 -22.94
N ARG A 227 -17.26 12.56 -23.08
CA ARG A 227 -16.48 11.34 -23.25
C ARG A 227 -15.89 11.25 -24.65
N LEU A 228 -14.60 10.94 -24.71
CA LEU A 228 -13.96 10.45 -25.93
C LEU A 228 -14.35 8.98 -26.16
N GLU A 229 -14.83 8.65 -27.35
CA GLU A 229 -15.14 7.26 -27.68
C GLU A 229 -13.90 6.37 -27.56
N ASN A 230 -14.07 5.15 -27.04
CA ASN A 230 -13.06 4.08 -26.89
C ASN A 230 -11.84 4.31 -25.96
N GLN A 231 -11.66 5.51 -25.39
CA GLN A 231 -10.59 5.79 -24.41
C GLN A 231 -10.83 5.17 -23.01
N ALA A 232 -12.09 5.14 -22.56
CA ALA A 232 -12.45 4.67 -21.24
C ALA A 232 -13.08 3.27 -21.32
N LEU A 233 -12.56 2.32 -20.53
CA LEU A 233 -13.06 0.95 -20.40
C LEU A 233 -14.56 0.89 -20.06
N PHE A 234 -15.05 1.86 -19.30
CA PHE A 234 -16.46 2.05 -18.96
C PHE A 234 -16.70 3.51 -18.54
N ASN A 235 -17.96 3.94 -18.53
CA ASN A 235 -18.34 5.25 -18.00
C ASN A 235 -18.66 5.13 -16.50
N GLY A 236 -17.87 5.75 -15.64
CA GLY A 236 -18.03 5.62 -14.20
C GLY A 236 -16.93 6.30 -13.39
N LEU A 237 -16.85 5.91 -12.11
CA LEU A 237 -15.81 6.35 -11.19
C LEU A 237 -14.96 5.19 -10.74
N VAL A 238 -13.68 5.47 -10.49
CA VAL A 238 -12.79 4.61 -9.72
C VAL A 238 -12.58 5.25 -8.36
N VAL A 239 -12.91 4.51 -7.29
CA VAL A 239 -12.79 4.99 -5.92
C VAL A 239 -11.74 4.17 -5.17
N PHE A 240 -10.78 4.83 -4.58
CA PHE A 240 -9.76 4.25 -3.71
C PHE A 240 -10.03 4.69 -2.26
N ILE A 241 -10.05 3.74 -1.34
CA ILE A 241 -10.21 4.00 0.09
C ILE A 241 -8.91 3.58 0.76
N HIS A 242 -8.23 4.52 1.40
CA HIS A 242 -6.90 4.27 1.94
C HIS A 242 -6.66 5.04 3.26
N PRO A 243 -5.77 4.53 4.13
CA PRO A 243 -5.36 5.25 5.32
C PRO A 243 -4.69 6.59 5.01
N HIS A 244 -4.64 7.45 6.02
CA HIS A 244 -3.83 8.66 6.00
C HIS A 244 -2.35 8.32 5.80
N GLN A 245 -1.63 9.20 5.07
CA GLN A 245 -0.20 9.07 4.80
C GLN A 245 0.21 7.74 4.12
N GLN A 246 -0.72 7.01 3.50
CA GLN A 246 -0.40 5.85 2.66
C GLN A 246 -0.55 6.17 1.19
N MET A 247 0.34 5.59 0.38
CA MET A 247 0.29 5.74 -1.06
C MET A 247 -0.89 4.96 -1.64
N TRP A 248 -1.73 5.66 -2.40
CA TRP A 248 -2.94 5.10 -3.01
C TRP A 248 -2.76 4.84 -4.52
N ALA A 249 -1.85 5.56 -5.18
CA ALA A 249 -1.59 5.42 -6.61
C ALA A 249 -0.56 4.30 -6.87
N SER A 250 -1.04 3.05 -6.79
CA SER A 250 -0.29 1.85 -7.16
C SER A 250 -1.21 0.88 -7.92
N ALA A 251 -0.64 0.06 -8.79
CA ALA A 251 -1.36 -1.00 -9.49
C ALA A 251 -2.01 -2.03 -8.53
N LEU A 252 -1.45 -2.18 -7.32
CA LEU A 252 -1.97 -3.08 -6.28
C LEU A 252 -3.00 -2.43 -5.35
N ALA A 253 -3.24 -1.13 -5.49
CA ALA A 253 -4.20 -0.44 -4.65
C ALA A 253 -5.61 -0.99 -4.87
N LYS A 254 -6.27 -1.32 -3.76
CA LYS A 254 -7.67 -1.77 -3.78
C LYS A 254 -8.55 -0.61 -4.23
N LYS A 255 -9.45 -0.89 -5.17
CA LYS A 255 -10.33 0.08 -5.80
C LYS A 255 -11.72 -0.50 -6.04
N VAL A 256 -12.71 0.37 -6.03
CA VAL A 256 -14.10 0.07 -6.33
C VAL A 256 -14.49 0.83 -7.59
N TYR A 257 -15.19 0.16 -8.50
CA TYR A 257 -15.73 0.76 -9.70
C TYR A 257 -17.21 1.08 -9.49
N ILE A 258 -17.61 2.31 -9.81
CA ILE A 258 -18.98 2.79 -9.61
C ILE A 258 -19.55 3.23 -10.96
N THR A 259 -20.73 2.75 -11.31
CA THR A 259 -21.44 3.15 -12.52
C THR A 259 -22.46 4.25 -12.23
N PRO A 260 -22.73 5.16 -13.18
CA PRO A 260 -23.76 6.19 -13.02
C PRO A 260 -25.16 5.58 -12.96
N GLY A 261 -26.13 6.37 -12.48
CA GLY A 261 -27.55 5.99 -12.44
C GLY A 261 -27.94 5.07 -11.30
N THR A 262 -27.02 4.79 -10.36
CA THR A 262 -27.26 3.94 -9.19
C THR A 262 -26.78 4.63 -7.90
N ILE A 263 -27.39 4.26 -6.78
CA ILE A 263 -26.89 4.62 -5.44
C ILE A 263 -26.03 3.45 -4.96
N ASN A 264 -24.80 3.75 -4.54
CA ASN A 264 -23.82 2.74 -4.13
C ASN A 264 -23.42 2.97 -2.66
N ASN A 265 -23.75 2.01 -1.80
CA ASN A 265 -23.39 2.04 -0.38
C ASN A 265 -22.12 1.22 -0.16
N ILE A 266 -21.02 1.88 0.23
CA ILE A 266 -19.73 1.23 0.48
C ILE A 266 -19.49 1.16 1.98
N GLN A 267 -19.62 -0.04 2.54
CA GLN A 267 -19.26 -0.30 3.93
C GLN A 267 -17.76 -0.55 4.05
N VAL A 268 -17.12 0.12 5.01
CA VAL A 268 -15.68 -0.01 5.26
C VAL A 268 -15.46 -0.66 6.62
N SER A 269 -14.62 -1.70 6.64
CA SER A 269 -14.16 -2.37 7.85
C SER A 269 -12.64 -2.28 7.90
N ILE A 270 -12.10 -1.79 9.01
CA ILE A 270 -10.66 -1.63 9.18
C ILE A 270 -10.07 -2.90 9.80
N SER A 271 -9.01 -3.41 9.18
CA SER A 271 -8.21 -4.50 9.70
C SER A 271 -6.77 -4.04 9.87
N LYS A 272 -6.21 -4.18 11.08
CA LYS A 272 -4.79 -3.93 11.34
C LYS A 272 -4.05 -5.26 11.39
N LEU A 273 -3.02 -5.39 10.57
CA LEU A 273 -2.10 -6.52 10.58
C LEU A 273 -0.80 -6.10 11.26
N GLN A 274 -0.33 -6.89 12.21
CA GLN A 274 0.95 -6.69 12.87
C GLN A 274 1.80 -7.94 12.65
N ALA A 275 2.90 -7.78 11.93
CA ALA A 275 3.86 -8.85 11.71
C ALA A 275 4.86 -8.93 12.87
N LEU A 276 5.39 -10.14 13.10
CA LEU A 276 6.49 -10.33 14.03
C LEU A 276 7.82 -9.85 13.39
N PRO A 277 8.76 -9.33 14.19
CA PRO A 277 10.08 -8.95 13.68
C PRO A 277 10.87 -10.18 13.22
N PRO A 278 11.97 -10.01 12.46
CA PRO A 278 12.90 -11.10 12.17
C PRO A 278 13.32 -11.85 13.45
N PRO A 279 13.42 -13.20 13.43
CA PRO A 279 13.55 -14.09 12.27
C PRO A 279 12.24 -14.58 11.63
N TYR A 280 11.07 -14.19 12.17
CA TYR A 280 9.77 -14.66 11.70
C TYR A 280 9.43 -14.19 10.28
N SER A 281 8.78 -15.06 9.49
CA SER A 281 8.31 -14.75 8.13
C SER A 281 7.11 -13.80 8.15
N PRO A 282 6.95 -12.85 7.20
CA PRO A 282 7.71 -12.65 5.96
C PRO A 282 8.94 -11.73 6.11
N LYS A 283 9.51 -11.58 7.32
CA LYS A 283 10.63 -10.66 7.62
C LYS A 283 10.30 -9.23 7.17
N CYS A 284 9.18 -8.70 7.65
CA CYS A 284 8.79 -7.32 7.39
C CYS A 284 9.91 -6.35 7.81
N GLY A 285 10.18 -5.37 6.96
CA GLY A 285 11.14 -4.31 7.23
C GLY A 285 10.66 -2.98 6.63
N THR A 286 11.23 -1.89 7.12
CA THR A 286 11.04 -0.55 6.55
C THR A 286 12.23 -0.22 5.66
N LYS A 287 11.96 0.44 4.54
CA LYS A 287 13.00 1.05 3.71
C LYS A 287 12.88 2.56 3.88
N ASP A 288 14.00 3.21 4.15
CA ASP A 288 14.06 4.66 4.07
C ASP A 288 13.99 5.04 2.59
N PHE A 289 12.95 5.79 2.24
CA PHE A 289 12.80 6.33 0.90
C PHE A 289 13.29 7.78 0.91
N GLU A 290 14.15 8.16 -0.03
CA GLU A 290 14.47 9.57 -0.31
C GLU A 290 13.30 10.22 -1.06
N ILE A 291 12.10 10.18 -0.47
CA ILE A 291 10.95 10.93 -0.97
C ILE A 291 10.93 12.23 -0.17
N MET A 292 10.86 13.34 -0.88
CA MET A 292 10.75 14.67 -0.29
C MET A 292 9.53 14.69 0.63
N ASP A 293 9.81 14.88 1.91
CA ASP A 293 8.95 15.55 2.89
C ASP A 293 8.17 14.70 3.91
N ASN A 294 8.62 13.49 4.28
CA ASN A 294 8.01 12.69 5.39
C ASN A 294 6.48 12.50 5.31
N THR A 295 5.85 12.83 4.17
CA THR A 295 4.40 12.89 3.99
C THR A 295 3.76 11.51 3.94
N TYR A 296 4.56 10.49 3.61
CA TYR A 296 4.11 9.12 3.45
C TYR A 296 4.85 8.16 4.37
N THR A 297 4.07 7.27 4.97
CA THR A 297 4.57 6.14 5.74
C THR A 297 4.90 4.97 4.81
N TYR A 298 5.89 4.16 5.21
CA TYR A 298 6.27 2.97 4.46
C TYR A 298 5.05 2.05 4.24
N SER A 299 4.81 1.67 2.99
CA SER A 299 3.78 0.72 2.59
C SER A 299 4.23 -0.03 1.34
N GLU A 300 3.63 -1.18 1.07
CA GLU A 300 3.88 -1.94 -0.16
C GLU A 300 3.61 -1.10 -1.42
N ASN A 301 2.51 -0.34 -1.43
CA ASN A 301 2.18 0.58 -2.51
C ASN A 301 3.29 1.62 -2.72
N LEU A 302 3.78 2.25 -1.64
CA LEU A 302 4.85 3.24 -1.73
C LEU A 302 6.15 2.63 -2.30
N CYS A 303 6.49 1.42 -1.84
CA CYS A 303 7.68 0.70 -2.29
C CYS A 303 7.65 0.43 -3.80
N ILE A 304 6.51 -0.06 -4.30
CA ILE A 304 6.32 -0.36 -5.72
C ILE A 304 6.34 0.92 -6.55
N THR A 305 5.64 1.96 -6.10
CA THR A 305 5.57 3.22 -6.84
C THR A 305 6.92 3.94 -6.89
N ASP A 306 7.70 3.95 -5.80
CA ASP A 306 9.07 4.46 -5.78
C ASP A 306 9.99 3.68 -6.75
N CYS A 307 9.86 2.35 -6.77
CA CYS A 307 10.62 1.49 -7.69
C CYS A 307 10.31 1.84 -9.16
N LEU A 308 9.02 1.97 -9.50
CA LEU A 308 8.59 2.36 -10.84
C LEU A 308 9.10 3.75 -11.22
N ALA A 309 8.97 4.74 -10.32
CA ALA A 309 9.46 6.10 -10.56
C ALA A 309 10.97 6.11 -10.84
N LYS A 310 11.76 5.37 -10.07
CA LYS A 310 13.20 5.21 -10.31
C LYS A 310 13.49 4.62 -11.68
N GLN A 311 12.81 3.54 -12.04
CA GLN A 311 13.00 2.90 -13.34
C GLN A 311 12.63 3.82 -14.52
N TYR A 312 11.53 4.57 -14.42
CA TYR A 312 11.15 5.58 -15.41
C TYR A 312 12.21 6.67 -15.54
N TYR A 313 12.70 7.20 -14.43
CA TYR A 313 13.67 8.28 -14.45
C TYR A 313 15.03 7.82 -14.98
N GLU A 314 15.51 6.65 -14.55
CA GLU A 314 16.78 6.08 -15.02
C GLU A 314 16.77 5.85 -16.54
N SER A 315 15.67 5.29 -17.06
CA SER A 315 15.51 4.92 -18.46
C SER A 315 15.16 6.10 -19.36
N CYS A 316 14.25 6.98 -18.93
CA CYS A 316 13.63 8.00 -19.78
C CYS A 316 13.98 9.45 -19.38
N LYS A 317 14.69 9.67 -18.27
CA LYS A 317 15.06 10.99 -17.75
C LYS A 317 13.87 11.93 -17.51
N CYS A 318 12.68 11.37 -17.35
CA CYS A 318 11.45 12.09 -17.06
C CYS A 318 10.52 11.18 -16.25
N LEU A 319 9.54 11.79 -15.57
CA LEU A 319 8.51 11.08 -14.82
C LEU A 319 7.13 11.36 -15.42
N PRO A 320 6.27 10.33 -15.54
CA PRO A 320 4.85 10.50 -15.80
C PRO A 320 4.19 11.43 -14.76
N SER A 321 3.09 12.09 -15.14
CA SER A 321 2.35 13.04 -14.29
C SER A 321 2.02 12.49 -12.90
N HIS A 322 1.50 11.28 -12.83
CA HIS A 322 1.14 10.58 -11.59
C HIS A 322 2.33 10.20 -10.70
N LEU A 323 3.57 10.35 -11.19
CA LEU A 323 4.80 10.09 -10.44
C LEU A 323 5.64 11.34 -10.19
N ILE A 324 5.17 12.54 -10.58
CA ILE A 324 5.98 13.77 -10.46
C ILE A 324 6.35 14.07 -9.00
N MET A 325 5.52 13.68 -8.05
CA MET A 325 5.83 13.78 -6.61
C MET A 325 7.10 13.01 -6.17
N PHE A 326 7.63 12.13 -7.02
CA PHE A 326 8.89 11.40 -6.79
C PHE A 326 10.08 12.03 -7.52
N LYS A 327 9.91 13.20 -8.17
CA LYS A 327 11.00 13.92 -8.83
C LYS A 327 11.99 14.41 -7.77
N ARG A 328 13.24 13.96 -7.88
CA ARG A 328 14.34 14.36 -7.00
C ARG A 328 15.05 15.61 -7.49
#